data_AF-A0A950D4Q7-F1
#
_entry.id   AF-A0A950D4Q7-F1
#
_cell.length_a   1.000
_cell.length_b   1.000
_cell.length_c   1.000
_cell.angle_alpha   90.00
_cell.angle_beta   90.00
_cell.angle_gamma   90.00
#
_symmetry.space_group_name_H-M   'P 1'
#
loop_
_entity.id
_entity.type
_entity.pdbx_description
1 polymer ?
#
loop_
_entity_poly.entity_id
_entity_poly.type
_entity_poly.pdbx_seq_one_letter_code
_entity_poly.pdbx_strand_id
1 'polypeptide(L)'
;MDTKRLPTRWLYIMDYIDEDTGMVAATVGSADDREECEGVVRHETRFYQRQGYTVLCGEACELCRGCEGDGLIGANAAVRQCPQCGGFTGPFRRLRFKV
;
A
#
# COMPACT_ATOMS: atom_id res chain seq x y z
N MET A 1 6.10 -15.21 -24.23
CA MET A 1 6.09 -15.63 -22.81
C MET A 1 4.86 -15.00 -22.20
N ASP A 2 3.83 -15.80 -21.92
CA ASP A 2 2.71 -15.35 -21.10
C ASP A 2 3.26 -14.93 -19.75
N THR A 3 3.30 -13.62 -19.50
CA THR A 3 3.55 -13.06 -18.19
C THR A 3 2.36 -13.42 -17.33
N LYS A 4 2.37 -14.64 -16.76
CA LYS A 4 1.50 -15.02 -15.65
C LYS A 4 1.53 -13.83 -14.69
N ARG A 5 0.41 -13.11 -14.59
CA ARG A 5 0.23 -12.08 -13.57
C ARG A 5 0.54 -12.77 -12.26
N LEU A 6 1.67 -12.42 -11.64
CA LEU A 6 2.03 -12.95 -10.35
C LEU A 6 0.85 -12.65 -9.42
N PRO A 7 0.45 -13.56 -8.52
CA PRO A 7 -0.58 -13.24 -7.55
C PRO A 7 -0.11 -12.02 -6.77
N THR A 8 -0.90 -10.95 -6.85
CA THR A 8 -0.52 -9.66 -6.30
C THR A 8 -1.39 -9.33 -5.09
N ARG A 9 -0.83 -8.46 -4.25
CA ARG A 9 -1.49 -7.77 -3.14
C ARG A 9 -1.19 -6.29 -3.34
N TRP A 10 -2.04 -5.41 -2.87
CA TRP A 10 -1.82 -3.97 -2.95
C TRP A 10 -1.51 -3.45 -1.56
N LEU A 11 -0.46 -2.65 -1.44
CA LEU A 11 -0.13 -1.89 -0.24
C LEU A 11 -0.52 -0.45 -0.50
N TYR A 12 -1.14 0.20 0.48
CA TYR A 12 -1.35 1.63 0.48
C TYR A 12 -0.73 2.29 1.70
N ILE A 13 -0.33 3.54 1.51
CA ILE A 13 0.13 4.45 2.54
C ILE A 13 -0.73 5.69 2.40
N MET A 14 -1.27 6.19 3.51
CA MET A 14 -2.07 7.40 3.52
C MET A 14 -1.61 8.33 4.65
N ASP A 15 -1.13 9.50 4.25
CA ASP A 15 -0.68 10.55 5.15
C ASP A 15 -1.84 11.50 5.43
N TYR A 16 -1.99 11.87 6.70
CA TYR A 16 -3.02 12.79 7.16
C TYR A 16 -2.50 13.70 8.27
N ILE A 17 -3.11 14.86 8.40
CA ILE A 17 -2.80 15.85 9.42
C ILE A 17 -3.99 16.05 10.35
N ASP A 18 -3.72 16.08 11.65
CA ASP A 18 -4.67 16.53 12.67
C ASP A 18 -4.81 18.05 12.58
N GLU A 19 -6.02 18.55 12.32
CA GLU A 19 -6.24 20.00 12.15
C GLU A 19 -6.09 20.78 13.46
N ASP A 20 -6.33 20.15 14.60
CA ASP A 20 -6.27 20.80 15.90
C ASP A 20 -4.83 20.91 16.41
N THR A 21 -4.01 19.89 16.16
CA THR A 21 -2.63 19.82 16.69
C THR A 21 -1.54 20.06 15.64
N GLY A 22 -1.88 20.01 14.36
CA GLY A 22 -0.93 20.03 13.25
C GLY A 22 -0.07 18.76 13.16
N MET A 23 -0.36 17.73 13.95
CA MET A 23 0.38 16.47 13.94
C MET A 23 0.16 15.74 12.62
N VAL A 24 1.25 15.37 11.95
CA VAL A 24 1.22 14.52 10.75
C VAL A 24 1.41 13.06 11.17
N ALA A 25 0.54 12.20 10.66
CA ALA A 25 0.60 10.76 10.84
C ALA A 25 0.32 10.03 9.52
N ALA A 26 0.65 8.74 9.50
CA ALA A 26 0.43 7.87 8.35
C ALA A 26 -0.27 6.59 8.80
N THR A 27 -1.17 6.09 7.97
CA THR A 27 -1.68 4.72 8.06
C THR A 27 -1.13 3.90 6.90
N VAL A 28 -0.81 2.64 7.18
CA VAL A 28 -0.33 1.68 6.19
C VAL A 28 -1.26 0.48 6.23
N GLY A 29 -1.77 0.10 5.09
CA GLY A 29 -2.65 -1.06 4.97
C GLY A 29 -2.49 -1.78 3.64
N SER A 30 -3.25 -2.84 3.46
CA SER A 30 -3.16 -3.65 2.25
C SER A 30 -4.50 -4.27 1.86
N ALA A 31 -4.62 -4.65 0.58
CA ALA A 31 -5.81 -5.23 -0.03
C ALA A 31 -5.43 -6.31 -1.05
N ASP A 32 -6.34 -7.21 -1.39
CA ASP A 32 -6.07 -8.32 -2.31
C ASP A 32 -5.87 -7.84 -3.74
N ASP A 33 -6.56 -6.79 -4.14
CA ASP A 33 -6.46 -6.20 -5.46
C ASP A 33 -6.54 -4.66 -5.43
N ARG A 34 -6.40 -4.06 -6.61
CA ARG A 34 -6.41 -2.62 -6.78
C ARG A 34 -7.77 -1.99 -6.45
N GLU A 35 -8.85 -2.63 -6.83
CA GLU A 35 -10.20 -2.08 -6.65
C GLU A 35 -10.56 -2.04 -5.16
N GLU A 36 -10.26 -3.13 -4.45
CA GLU A 36 -10.39 -3.19 -3.00
C GLU A 36 -9.48 -2.15 -2.33
N CYS A 37 -8.21 -2.05 -2.75
CA CYS A 37 -7.28 -1.04 -2.24
C CYS A 37 -7.84 0.38 -2.37
N GLU A 38 -8.32 0.74 -3.57
CA GLU A 38 -8.92 2.05 -3.80
C GLU A 38 -10.22 2.25 -3.00
N GLY A 39 -10.99 1.18 -2.78
CA GLY A 39 -12.18 1.17 -1.94
C GLY A 39 -11.89 1.45 -0.47
N VAL A 40 -10.91 0.76 0.10
CA VAL A 40 -10.48 0.93 1.50
C VAL A 40 -9.96 2.35 1.71
N VAL A 41 -9.07 2.84 0.85
CA VAL A 41 -8.51 4.18 1.05
C VAL A 41 -9.56 5.28 0.91
N ARG A 42 -10.55 5.13 0.02
CA ARG A 42 -11.72 6.04 -0.03
C ARG A 42 -12.53 6.00 1.27
N HIS A 43 -12.75 4.81 1.84
CA HIS A 43 -13.46 4.67 3.10
C HIS A 43 -12.69 5.33 4.25
N GLU A 44 -11.39 5.07 4.36
CA GLU A 44 -10.53 5.66 5.40
C GLU A 44 -10.43 7.18 5.26
N THR A 45 -10.28 7.69 4.03
CA THR A 45 -10.27 9.15 3.79
C THR A 45 -11.51 9.82 4.39
N ARG A 46 -12.70 9.25 4.15
CA ARG A 46 -13.96 9.75 4.72
C ARG A 46 -14.06 9.54 6.22
N PHE A 47 -13.43 8.50 6.76
CA PHE A 47 -13.38 8.28 8.20
C PHE A 47 -12.54 9.37 8.88
N TYR A 48 -11.30 9.58 8.43
CA TYR A 48 -10.39 10.58 8.99
C TYR A 48 -10.93 12.01 8.87
N GLN A 49 -11.52 12.37 7.72
CA GLN A 49 -12.20 13.67 7.55
C GLN A 49 -13.31 13.90 8.58
N ARG A 50 -14.07 12.86 8.94
CA ARG A 50 -15.12 12.96 9.98
C ARG A 50 -14.56 13.09 11.39
N GLN A 51 -13.29 12.76 11.60
CA GLN A 51 -12.61 12.84 12.89
C GLN A 51 -11.77 14.12 13.03
N GLY A 52 -11.84 15.07 12.08
CA GLY A 52 -11.07 16.32 12.13
C GLY A 52 -9.66 16.21 11.54
N TYR A 53 -9.39 15.20 10.71
CA TYR A 53 -8.12 15.08 10.00
C TYR A 53 -8.26 15.41 8.52
N THR A 54 -7.25 16.07 7.95
CA THR A 54 -7.13 16.27 6.51
C THR A 54 -6.17 15.23 5.91
N VAL A 55 -6.65 14.45 4.94
CA VAL A 55 -5.79 13.54 4.16
C VAL A 55 -4.94 14.35 3.18
N LEU A 56 -3.62 14.24 3.30
CA LEU A 56 -2.64 14.98 2.51
C LEU A 56 -2.28 14.23 1.22
N CYS A 57 -2.03 12.93 1.35
CA CYS A 57 -1.58 12.08 0.27
C CYS A 57 -2.03 10.65 0.53
N GLY A 58 -2.23 9.91 -0.55
CA GLY A 58 -2.32 8.47 -0.46
C GLY A 58 -1.78 7.84 -1.72
N GLU A 59 -0.90 6.88 -1.52
CA GLU A 59 -0.17 6.19 -2.57
C GLU A 59 -0.35 4.69 -2.38
N ALA A 60 -0.38 3.95 -3.49
CA ALA A 60 -0.42 2.51 -3.43
C ALA A 60 0.52 1.88 -4.44
N CYS A 61 1.02 0.70 -4.11
CA CYS A 61 1.88 -0.09 -4.98
C CYS A 61 1.43 -1.55 -4.98
N GLU A 62 1.77 -2.22 -6.08
CA GLU A 62 1.53 -3.65 -6.24
C GLU A 62 2.69 -4.43 -5.64
N LEU A 63 2.39 -5.38 -4.76
CA LEU A 63 3.33 -6.27 -4.11
C LEU A 63 3.14 -7.70 -4.59
N CYS A 64 4.23 -8.47 -4.54
CA CYS A 64 4.14 -9.91 -4.71
C CYS A 64 3.45 -10.53 -3.49
N ARG A 65 2.41 -11.34 -3.69
CA ARG A 65 1.71 -12.03 -2.60
C ARG A 65 2.60 -13.03 -1.85
N GLY A 66 3.65 -13.56 -2.48
CA GLY A 66 4.55 -14.53 -1.88
C GLY A 66 5.59 -13.96 -0.91
N CYS A 67 6.05 -12.72 -1.13
CA CYS A 67 7.01 -12.06 -0.24
C CYS A 67 6.48 -10.78 0.41
N GLU A 68 5.24 -10.40 0.10
CA GLU A 68 4.55 -9.21 0.63
C GLU A 68 5.39 -7.92 0.55
N GLY A 69 6.22 -7.80 -0.50
CA GLY A 69 7.05 -6.61 -0.73
C GLY A 69 8.44 -6.64 -0.09
N ASP A 70 8.73 -7.58 0.82
CA ASP A 70 10.07 -7.71 1.42
C ASP A 70 11.12 -8.06 0.37
N GLY A 71 10.70 -8.77 -0.68
CA GLY A 71 11.52 -9.18 -1.81
C GLY A 71 12.63 -10.18 -1.46
N LEU A 72 12.85 -10.41 -0.17
CA LEU A 72 13.86 -11.23 0.44
C LEU A 72 13.15 -12.24 1.35
N ILE A 73 13.42 -13.52 1.15
CA ILE A 73 12.83 -14.61 1.94
C ILE A 73 13.95 -15.41 2.59
N GLY A 74 13.83 -15.62 3.91
CA GLY A 74 14.73 -16.46 4.70
C GLY A 74 15.04 -15.86 6.08
N ALA A 75 15.33 -16.71 7.07
CA ALA A 75 15.85 -16.30 8.37
C ALA A 75 17.37 -16.53 8.41
N ASN A 76 18.15 -15.50 8.76
CA ASN A 76 19.63 -15.50 8.85
C ASN A 76 20.38 -15.52 7.49
N ALA A 77 21.69 -15.83 7.52
CA ALA A 77 22.68 -15.71 6.43
C ALA A 77 22.35 -16.35 5.06
N ALA A 78 21.17 -16.95 4.90
CA ALA A 78 20.64 -17.51 3.67
C ALA A 78 19.49 -16.67 3.09
N VAL A 79 19.52 -15.33 3.25
CA VAL A 79 18.56 -14.44 2.60
C VAL A 79 18.65 -14.61 1.09
N ARG A 80 17.53 -14.96 0.44
CA ARG A 80 17.43 -15.10 -1.02
C ARG A 80 16.36 -14.18 -1.58
N GLN A 81 16.53 -13.76 -2.83
CA GLN A 81 15.46 -13.04 -3.54
C GLN A 81 14.22 -13.94 -3.68
N CYS A 82 13.05 -13.32 -3.60
CA CYS A 82 11.77 -13.99 -3.79
C CYS A 82 11.77 -14.70 -5.16
N PRO A 83 11.61 -16.03 -5.22
CA PRO A 83 11.67 -16.77 -6.48
C PRO A 83 10.46 -16.49 -7.38
N GLN A 84 9.38 -15.90 -6.84
CA GLN A 84 8.19 -15.55 -7.60
C GLN A 84 8.34 -14.22 -8.33
N CYS A 85 8.85 -13.18 -7.66
CA CYS A 85 8.92 -11.83 -8.23
C CYS A 85 10.34 -11.28 -8.42
N GLY A 86 11.38 -12.01 -8.02
CA GLY A 86 12.77 -11.54 -8.05
C GLY A 86 13.05 -10.35 -7.13
N GLY A 87 12.19 -10.09 -6.15
CA GLY A 87 12.24 -8.89 -5.32
C GLY A 87 11.53 -7.66 -5.93
N PHE A 88 10.74 -7.85 -6.99
CA PHE A 88 9.98 -6.76 -7.59
C PHE A 88 8.90 -6.22 -6.65
N THR A 89 8.88 -4.89 -6.56
CA THR A 89 7.81 -4.07 -5.99
C THR A 89 7.34 -3.11 -7.08
N GLY A 90 6.03 -3.03 -7.29
CA GLY A 90 5.43 -2.12 -8.26
C GLY A 90 5.71 -0.65 -7.91
N PRO A 91 5.62 0.25 -8.89
CA PRO A 91 5.77 1.67 -8.61
C PRO A 91 4.64 2.16 -7.71
N PHE A 92 4.96 3.03 -6.74
CA PHE A 92 3.94 3.78 -6.00
C PHE A 92 3.18 4.70 -6.95
N ARG A 93 1.86 4.66 -6.85
CA ARG A 93 0.95 5.48 -7.63
C ARG A 93 0.09 6.28 -6.68
N ARG A 94 0.03 7.59 -6.91
CA ARG A 94 -0.95 8.44 -6.21
C ARG A 94 -2.36 7.97 -6.52
N LEU A 95 -3.10 7.73 -5.47
CA LEU A 95 -4.51 7.43 -5.54
C LEU A 95 -5.28 8.76 -5.67
N ARG A 96 -6.29 8.76 -6.54
CA ARG A 96 -7.17 9.93 -6.70
C ARG A 96 -8.35 9.77 -5.77
N PHE A 97 -8.34 10.48 -4.66
CA PHE A 97 -9.50 10.62 -3.80
C PHE A 97 -10.31 11.81 -4.32
N LYS A 98 -11.21 11.55 -5.26
CA LYS A 98 -12.29 12.53 -5.50
C LYS A 98 -13.25 12.37 -4.33
N VAL A 99 -13.27 13.36 -3.44
CA VAL A 99 -14.29 13.52 -2.41
C VAL A 99 -15.56 14.01 -3.09
#